data_AF-X0YZT3-F1
#
_entry.id   AF-X0YZT3-F1
#
_cell.length_a   1.000
_cell.length_b   1.000
_cell.length_c   1.000
_cell.angle_alpha   90.00
_cell.angle_beta   90.00
_cell.angle_gamma   90.00
#
_symmetry.space_group_name_H-M   'P 1'
#
loop_
_entity.id
_entity.type
_entity.pdbx_description
1 polymer ?
#
loop_
_entity_poly.entity_id
_entity_poly.type
_entity_poly.pdbx_seq_one_letter_code
_entity_poly.pdbx_strand_id
1 'polypeptide(L)'
;MVKGTNDVILRDRLQFDIDANGDTALVYGRIDLSDYVSIPENRGLAIKEVRFQLRTTVANDDGVWPNYMGPDVPNTWGSAAYQSSVKLFATTTAYEQITDIGVGSPNVLCVFEK
;
A
#
# COMPACT_ATOMS: atom_id res chain seq x y z
N MET A 1 3.00 -12.41 14.35
CA MET A 1 1.54 -12.65 14.26
C MET A 1 1.26 -14.06 14.74
N VAL A 2 0.54 -14.22 15.85
CA VAL A 2 0.00 -15.53 16.26
C VAL A 2 -1.31 -15.74 15.50
N LYS A 3 -1.33 -16.78 14.65
CA LYS A 3 -2.51 -17.20 13.90
C LYS A 3 -3.42 -18.01 14.83
N GLY A 4 -4.62 -17.51 15.12
CA GLY A 4 -5.66 -18.32 15.76
C GLY A 4 -6.20 -19.39 14.81
N THR A 5 -6.82 -20.44 15.35
CA THR A 5 -7.38 -21.55 14.54
C THR A 5 -8.38 -21.07 13.48
N ASN A 6 -9.08 -19.97 13.74
CA ASN A 6 -10.07 -19.39 12.84
C ASN A 6 -9.55 -18.16 12.05
N ASP A 7 -8.26 -17.81 12.20
CA ASP A 7 -7.66 -16.69 11.49
C ASP A 7 -7.24 -17.15 10.08
N VAL A 8 -7.67 -16.41 9.06
CA VAL A 8 -7.23 -16.61 7.68
C VAL A 8 -6.23 -15.51 7.31
N ILE A 9 -5.16 -15.88 6.61
CA ILE A 9 -4.18 -14.91 6.08
C ILE A 9 -4.44 -14.79 4.58
N LEU A 10 -5.02 -13.67 4.18
CA LEU A 10 -5.17 -13.28 2.78
C LEU A 10 -3.93 -12.51 2.35
N ARG A 11 -3.48 -12.75 1.12
CA ARG A 11 -2.30 -12.11 0.53
C ARG A 11 -2.59 -11.77 -0.91
N ASP A 12 -2.18 -10.59 -1.32
CA ASP A 12 -2.22 -10.15 -2.70
C ASP A 12 -0.89 -9.47 -3.06
N ARG A 13 -0.61 -9.38 -4.36
CA ARG A 13 0.55 -8.67 -4.91
C ARG A 13 0.04 -7.60 -5.86
N LEU A 14 0.31 -6.35 -5.51
CA LEU A 14 0.16 -5.23 -6.42
C LEU A 14 1.52 -4.88 -7.02
N GLN A 15 1.59 -4.86 -8.35
CA GLN A 15 2.72 -4.33 -9.11
C GLN A 15 2.26 -3.07 -9.83
N PHE A 16 3.08 -2.03 -9.80
CA PHE A 16 2.85 -0.78 -10.49
C PHE A 16 4.17 -0.30 -11.10
N ASP A 17 4.05 0.45 -12.19
CA ASP A 17 5.17 1.14 -12.81
C ASP A 17 5.10 2.63 -12.49
N ILE A 18 6.26 3.28 -12.45
CA ILE A 18 6.40 4.73 -12.34
C ILE A 18 6.61 5.33 -13.73
N ASP A 19 6.07 6.52 -13.96
CA ASP A 19 6.19 7.22 -15.23
C ASP A 19 7.57 7.89 -15.40
N ALA A 20 7.76 8.59 -16.52
CA ALA A 20 9.01 9.29 -16.82
C ALA A 20 9.33 10.45 -15.85
N ASN A 21 8.34 10.92 -15.09
CA ASN A 21 8.50 11.97 -14.08
C ASN A 21 8.75 11.38 -12.67
N GLY A 22 8.70 10.05 -12.52
CA GLY A 22 8.87 9.36 -11.24
C GLY A 22 7.58 9.21 -10.45
N ASP A 23 6.42 9.53 -11.05
CA ASP A 23 5.12 9.50 -10.40
C ASP A 23 4.30 8.30 -10.89
N THR A 24 3.28 7.93 -10.12
CA THR A 24 2.26 6.98 -10.57
C THR A 24 0.90 7.47 -10.12
N ALA A 25 -0.09 7.34 -11.01
CA ALA A 25 -1.47 7.60 -10.64
C ALA A 25 -1.94 6.60 -9.58
N LEU A 26 -3.06 6.89 -8.93
CA LEU A 26 -3.58 6.01 -7.90
C LEU A 26 -3.91 4.61 -8.45
N VAL A 27 -3.24 3.59 -7.91
CA VAL A 27 -3.43 2.19 -8.30
C VAL A 27 -4.11 1.40 -7.20
N TYR A 28 -5.07 0.56 -7.58
CA TYR A 28 -5.81 -0.32 -6.69
C TYR A 28 -5.54 -1.80 -6.97
N GLY A 29 -5.10 -2.52 -5.94
CA GLY A 29 -5.33 -3.96 -5.84
C GLY A 29 -6.72 -4.24 -5.29
N ARG A 30 -7.26 -5.43 -5.58
CA ARG A 30 -8.53 -5.87 -5.00
C ARG A 30 -8.35 -7.25 -4.41
N ILE A 31 -8.59 -7.35 -3.10
CA ILE A 31 -8.75 -8.62 -2.42
C ILE A 31 -10.25 -8.91 -2.40
N ASP A 32 -10.65 -10.01 -3.04
CA ASP A 32 -12.03 -10.46 -2.99
C ASP A 32 -12.33 -11.09 -1.62
N LEU A 33 -13.42 -10.62 -1.01
CA LEU A 33 -13.91 -11.07 0.30
C LEU A 33 -15.30 -11.69 0.21
N SER A 34 -15.85 -11.90 -1.00
CA SER A 34 -17.20 -12.44 -1.21
C SER A 34 -17.45 -13.75 -0.47
N ASP A 35 -16.42 -14.60 -0.39
CA ASP A 35 -16.52 -15.93 0.23
C ASP A 35 -16.51 -15.86 1.77
N TYR A 36 -16.12 -14.71 2.33
CA TYR A 36 -15.94 -14.48 3.76
C TYR A 36 -16.96 -13.50 4.35
N VAL A 37 -17.86 -12.96 3.52
CA VAL A 37 -18.89 -12.00 3.94
C VAL A 37 -20.24 -12.45 3.40
N SER A 38 -21.24 -12.53 4.28
CA SER A 38 -22.62 -12.85 3.94
C SER A 38 -23.55 -11.82 4.55
N ILE A 39 -24.14 -10.98 3.70
CA ILE A 39 -25.13 -9.97 4.09
C ILE A 39 -26.40 -10.64 4.66
N PRO A 40 -26.98 -11.69 4.03
CA PRO A 40 -28.20 -12.32 4.54
C PRO A 40 -28.01 -12.98 5.92
N GLU A 41 -26.84 -13.55 6.17
CA GLU A 41 -26.54 -14.22 7.45
C GLU A 41 -25.94 -13.28 8.49
N ASN A 42 -25.73 -12.01 8.15
CA ASN A 42 -25.02 -11.01 8.97
C ASN A 42 -23.66 -11.53 9.47
N ARG A 43 -22.93 -12.23 8.60
CA ARG A 43 -21.62 -12.79 8.88
C ARG A 43 -20.57 -12.03 8.09
N GLY A 44 -19.42 -11.80 8.71
CA GLY A 44 -18.29 -11.13 8.07
C GLY A 44 -17.00 -11.46 8.78
N LEU A 45 -15.90 -11.05 8.16
CA LEU A 45 -14.55 -11.25 8.68
C LEU A 45 -14.09 -9.96 9.35
N ALA A 46 -13.61 -10.07 10.60
CA ALA A 46 -13.01 -8.94 11.30
C ALA A 46 -11.54 -8.82 10.89
N ILE A 47 -11.13 -7.65 10.40
CA ILE A 47 -9.75 -7.39 10.02
C ILE A 47 -8.92 -7.19 11.29
N LYS A 48 -8.08 -8.17 11.62
CA LYS A 48 -7.20 -8.14 12.80
C LYS A 48 -5.97 -7.26 12.58
N GLU A 49 -5.35 -7.35 11.41
CA GLU A 49 -4.13 -6.63 11.06
C GLU A 49 -3.98 -6.54 9.54
N VAL A 50 -3.48 -5.41 9.05
CA VAL A 50 -3.02 -5.24 7.67
C VAL A 50 -1.52 -5.02 7.69
N ARG A 51 -0.77 -5.74 6.85
CA ARG A 51 0.68 -5.58 6.71
C ARG A 51 1.04 -5.29 5.26
N PHE A 52 1.84 -4.26 5.05
CA PHE A 52 2.43 -3.95 3.76
C PHE A 52 3.86 -4.48 3.68
N GLN A 53 4.23 -5.03 2.53
CA GLN A 53 5.59 -5.48 2.23
C GLN A 53 6.04 -4.84 0.93
N LEU A 54 6.69 -3.68 1.05
CA LEU A 54 7.28 -2.99 -0.09
C LEU A 54 8.53 -3.73 -0.58
N ARG A 55 8.63 -3.87 -1.91
CA ARG A 55 9.75 -4.52 -2.61
C ARG A 55 10.02 -3.79 -3.92
N THR A 56 11.27 -3.74 -4.33
CA THR A 56 11.68 -3.27 -5.66
C THR A 56 12.70 -4.25 -6.24
N THR A 57 12.78 -4.31 -7.56
CA THR A 57 13.78 -5.11 -8.31
C THR A 57 14.71 -4.23 -9.13
N VAL A 58 14.54 -2.90 -9.09
CA VAL A 58 15.25 -1.98 -10.00
C VAL A 58 16.61 -1.55 -9.44
N ALA A 59 16.71 -1.37 -8.12
CA ALA A 59 17.92 -0.90 -7.45
C ALA A 59 18.70 -2.01 -6.70
N ASN A 60 18.05 -3.13 -6.38
CA ASN A 60 18.63 -4.32 -5.76
C ASN A 60 17.80 -5.55 -6.17
N ASP A 61 18.46 -6.60 -6.66
CA ASP A 61 17.81 -7.88 -7.01
C ASP A 61 17.28 -8.64 -5.78
N ASP A 62 17.62 -8.19 -4.57
CA ASP A 62 17.26 -8.82 -3.30
C ASP A 62 15.79 -8.58 -2.89
N GLY A 63 15.04 -7.78 -3.65
CA GLY A 63 13.63 -7.51 -3.38
C GLY A 63 13.38 -6.63 -2.16
N VAL A 64 14.40 -5.90 -1.70
CA VAL A 64 14.33 -5.02 -0.51
C VAL A 64 14.02 -3.59 -0.95
N TRP A 65 13.03 -2.97 -0.30
CA TRP A 65 12.74 -1.55 -0.53
C TRP A 65 13.89 -0.66 -0.04
N PRO A 66 14.39 0.28 -0.85
CA PRO A 66 15.51 1.12 -0.46
C PRO A 66 15.08 2.12 0.62
N ASN A 67 15.96 2.36 1.60
CA ASN A 67 15.70 3.36 2.66
C ASN A 67 15.85 4.80 2.16
N TYR A 68 16.54 5.01 1.05
CA TYR A 68 16.74 6.28 0.40
C TYR A 68 16.39 6.13 -1.07
N MET A 69 15.56 7.03 -1.58
CA MET A 69 15.06 7.03 -2.96
C MET A 69 15.38 8.35 -3.67
N GLY A 70 16.41 9.07 -3.21
CA GLY A 70 16.92 10.28 -3.84
C GLY A 70 18.12 9.99 -4.76
N PRO A 71 18.69 11.03 -5.40
CA PRO A 71 19.80 10.86 -6.32
C PRO A 71 21.09 10.39 -5.63
N ASP A 72 21.75 9.39 -6.21
CA ASP A 72 23.02 8.82 -5.71
C ASP A 72 24.22 9.77 -5.83
N VAL A 73 24.07 10.90 -6.55
CA VAL A 73 25.16 11.84 -6.84
C VAL A 73 25.07 13.10 -5.95
N PRO A 74 26.10 13.38 -5.13
CA PRO A 74 26.08 14.47 -4.14
C PRO A 74 25.92 15.89 -4.68
N ASN A 75 26.26 16.14 -5.95
CA ASN A 75 26.30 17.51 -6.49
C ASN A 75 24.91 18.05 -6.86
N THR A 76 23.92 17.18 -7.05
CA THR A 76 22.54 17.52 -7.40
C THR A 76 21.68 17.94 -6.19
N TRP A 77 22.23 17.89 -4.98
CA TRP A 77 21.52 18.22 -3.73
C TRP A 77 21.17 19.71 -3.58
N GLY A 78 21.68 20.58 -4.46
CA GLY A 78 21.46 22.03 -4.42
C GLY A 78 20.31 22.57 -5.26
N SER A 79 19.65 21.75 -6.08
CA SER A 79 18.56 22.18 -6.97
C SER A 79 17.36 21.25 -6.83
N ALA A 80 16.36 21.72 -6.07
CA ALA A 80 15.13 21.05 -5.67
C ALA A 80 15.34 19.78 -4.81
N ALA A 81 14.75 19.80 -3.62
CA ALA A 81 14.71 18.64 -2.73
C ALA A 81 13.89 17.52 -3.40
N TYR A 82 14.56 16.58 -4.05
CA TYR A 82 13.94 15.34 -4.51
C TYR A 82 13.51 14.53 -3.27
N GLN A 83 12.27 14.76 -2.83
CA GLN A 83 11.61 13.98 -1.78
C GLN A 83 10.69 12.98 -2.45
N SER A 84 11.16 11.76 -2.56
CA SER A 84 10.33 10.61 -2.91
C SER A 84 9.55 10.17 -1.67
N SER A 85 8.27 9.90 -1.86
CA SER A 85 7.39 9.39 -0.80
C SER A 85 6.45 8.34 -1.38
N VAL A 86 6.09 7.36 -0.56
CA VAL A 86 5.12 6.33 -0.91
C VAL A 86 4.04 6.28 0.14
N LYS A 87 2.78 6.42 -0.31
CA LYS A 87 1.60 6.25 0.53
C LYS A 87 0.83 5.01 0.09
N LEU A 88 0.71 4.06 1.01
CA LEU A 88 -0.09 2.85 0.87
C LEU A 88 -1.26 2.92 1.83
N PHE A 89 -2.39 2.36 1.43
CA PHE A 89 -3.55 2.31 2.30
C PHE A 89 -4.44 1.12 1.93
N ALA A 90 -5.24 0.69 2.91
CA ALA A 90 -6.25 -0.33 2.73
C ALA A 90 -7.62 0.29 3.03
N THR A 91 -8.53 0.20 2.07
CA THR A 91 -9.88 0.77 2.17
C THR A 91 -10.94 -0.23 1.75
N THR A 92 -12.16 -0.03 2.26
CA THR A 92 -13.35 -0.79 1.83
C THR A 92 -14.03 -0.15 0.61
N THR A 93 -13.66 1.09 0.27
CA THR A 93 -14.15 1.84 -0.89
C THR A 93 -13.00 2.42 -1.70
N ALA A 94 -13.13 2.46 -3.03
CA ALA A 94 -12.21 3.18 -3.90
C ALA A 94 -12.47 4.68 -3.81
N TYR A 95 -11.39 5.47 -3.86
CA TYR A 95 -11.40 6.92 -3.90
C TYR A 95 -10.88 7.37 -5.26
N GLU A 96 -11.34 8.54 -5.72
CA GLU A 96 -10.88 9.12 -6.97
C GLU A 96 -9.49 9.76 -6.80
N GLN A 97 -9.27 10.47 -5.68
CA GLN A 97 -8.04 11.19 -5.40
C GLN A 97 -7.36 10.69 -4.13
N ILE A 98 -6.03 10.60 -4.16
CA ILE A 98 -5.22 10.16 -3.00
C ILE A 98 -5.26 11.17 -1.84
N THR A 99 -5.61 12.43 -2.13
CA THR A 99 -5.78 13.50 -1.14
C THR A 99 -6.96 13.29 -0.21
N ASP A 100 -7.96 12.52 -0.66
CA ASP A 100 -9.19 12.28 0.10
C ASP A 100 -9.03 11.17 1.16
N ILE A 101 -7.84 10.56 1.19
CA ILE A 101 -7.52 9.41 2.02
C ILE A 101 -6.74 9.89 3.23
N GLY A 102 -7.39 9.89 4.38
CA GLY A 102 -6.83 10.43 5.62
C GLY A 102 -7.46 9.88 6.90
N VAL A 103 -6.87 10.27 8.03
CA VAL A 103 -7.26 9.86 9.39
C VAL A 103 -8.65 10.41 9.68
N GLY A 104 -9.66 9.52 9.67
CA GLY A 104 -11.04 9.86 10.03
C GLY A 104 -12.10 9.33 9.08
N SER A 105 -11.72 8.82 7.90
CA SER A 105 -12.70 8.18 7.03
C SER A 105 -13.07 6.78 7.56
N PRO A 106 -14.37 6.46 7.71
CA PRO A 106 -14.81 5.16 8.22
C PRO A 106 -14.42 3.99 7.31
N ASN A 107 -14.08 4.29 6.05
CA ASN A 107 -13.75 3.28 5.05
C ASN A 107 -12.24 3.04 4.92
N VAL A 108 -11.40 3.71 5.73
CA VAL A 108 -9.94 3.53 5.74
C VAL A 108 -9.56 2.62 6.90
N LEU A 109 -9.01 1.45 6.58
CA LEU A 109 -8.63 0.44 7.57
C LEU A 109 -7.20 0.62 8.07
N CYS A 110 -6.29 1.04 7.19
CA CYS A 110 -4.88 1.21 7.51
C CYS A 110 -4.23 2.16 6.50
N VAL A 111 -3.28 2.98 6.96
CA VAL A 111 -2.44 3.85 6.14
C VAL A 111 -0.98 3.63 6.53
N PHE A 112 -0.10 3.60 5.54
CA PHE A 112 1.34 3.50 5.70
C PHE A 112 2.00 4.51 4.77
N GLU A 113 2.89 5.34 5.31
CA GLU A 113 3.62 6.38 4.59
C GLU A 113 5.13 6.16 4.81
N LYS A 114 5.94 6.28 3.75
CA LYS A 114 7.40 6.13 3.82
C LYS A 114 8.12 7.07 2.87
#